data_AF-A0A349H7B1-F1
#
_entry.id   AF-A0A349H7B1-F1
#
_cell.length_a   1.000
_cell.length_b   1.000
_cell.length_c   1.000
_cell.angle_alpha   90.00
_cell.angle_beta   90.00
_cell.angle_gamma   90.00
#
_symmetry.space_group_name_H-M   'P 1'
#
loop_
_entity.id
_entity.type
_entity.pdbx_description
1 polymer ?
#
loop_
_entity_poly.entity_id
_entity_poly.type
_entity_poly.pdbx_seq_one_letter_code
_entity_poly.pdbx_strand_id
1 'polypeptide(L)'
;MEKSNETQSAKTSHPHYYGTLVRKQLFFAAFVILLAALIDRELRNFYLVVGLFGVVGLTILAGLTSPQKRGIMFTDMFVSAIMFLIFEYFAINAFVKYGTFSDPIFFFRQLIAVIYLVTLYYSTKTLRYYDDKESSKQQ
;
A
#
# COMPACT_ATOMS: atom_id res chain seq x y z
N MET A 1 33.32 -26.96 29.78
CA MET A 1 33.40 -26.17 28.54
C MET A 1 32.06 -26.28 27.84
N GLU A 2 31.19 -25.28 27.97
CA GLU A 2 30.17 -24.96 26.96
C GLU A 2 29.53 -23.63 27.35
N LYS A 3 30.05 -22.52 26.80
CA LYS A 3 29.33 -21.24 26.83
C LYS A 3 28.33 -21.30 25.70
N SER A 4 27.06 -21.48 26.04
CA SER A 4 25.94 -21.33 25.14
C SER A 4 26.00 -19.97 24.46
N ASN A 5 26.22 -19.96 23.15
CA ASN A 5 26.14 -18.79 22.31
C ASN A 5 24.72 -18.23 22.38
N GLU A 6 24.52 -17.25 23.26
CA GLU A 6 23.45 -16.29 23.13
C GLU A 6 23.70 -15.46 21.87
N THR A 7 23.32 -16.00 20.72
CA THR A 7 22.99 -15.18 19.55
C THR A 7 21.72 -14.40 19.88
N GLN A 8 21.88 -13.37 20.71
CA GLN A 8 20.99 -12.23 20.73
C GLN A 8 21.07 -11.62 19.33
N SER A 9 20.18 -12.09 18.45
CA SER A 9 19.88 -11.42 17.18
C SER A 9 19.42 -10.02 17.55
N ALA A 10 20.36 -9.07 17.58
CA ALA A 10 20.13 -7.67 17.85
C ALA A 10 19.02 -7.20 16.89
N LYS A 11 17.78 -7.16 17.39
CA LYS A 11 16.63 -6.67 16.66
C LYS A 11 16.90 -5.19 16.47
N THR A 12 17.48 -4.84 15.33
CA THR A 12 17.73 -3.46 14.91
C THR A 12 16.37 -2.78 14.81
N SER A 13 15.99 -2.16 15.92
CA SER A 13 14.77 -1.39 16.04
C SER A 13 14.88 -0.19 15.12
N HIS A 14 13.98 -0.09 14.14
CA HIS A 14 13.81 1.09 13.31
C HIS A 14 12.55 1.83 13.79
N PRO A 15 12.65 2.68 14.84
CA PRO A 15 11.48 3.25 15.51
C PRO A 15 10.58 4.11 14.60
N HIS A 16 11.06 4.54 13.43
CA HIS A 16 10.31 5.33 12.45
C HIS A 16 10.15 4.64 11.09
N TYR A 17 10.36 3.32 11.02
CA TYR A 17 10.07 2.53 9.83
C TYR A 17 8.64 1.98 9.89
N TYR A 18 7.81 2.38 8.92
CA TYR A 18 6.42 1.93 8.83
C TYR A 18 6.17 0.95 7.66
N GLY A 19 7.23 0.48 6.98
CA GLY A 19 7.08 -0.40 5.82
C GLY A 19 6.41 -1.76 6.13
N THR A 20 6.44 -2.23 7.38
CA THR A 20 5.65 -3.41 7.79
C THR A 20 4.14 -3.16 7.66
N LEU A 21 3.69 -1.94 7.95
CA LEU A 21 2.29 -1.55 7.79
C LEU A 21 1.95 -1.35 6.31
N VAL A 22 2.81 -0.69 5.55
CA VAL A 22 2.68 -0.50 4.10
C VAL A 22 2.53 -1.84 3.38
N ARG A 23 3.38 -2.82 3.69
CA ARG A 23 3.28 -4.18 3.16
C ARG A 23 1.92 -4.81 3.40
N LYS A 24 1.42 -4.73 4.64
CA LYS A 24 0.12 -5.31 5.00
C LYS A 24 -1.02 -4.62 4.24
N GLN A 25 -0.96 -3.29 4.12
CA GLN A 25 -1.98 -2.53 3.42
C GLN A 25 -1.96 -2.76 1.91
N LEU A 26 -0.79 -2.82 1.26
CA LEU A 26 -0.69 -3.15 -0.17
C LEU A 26 -1.25 -4.54 -0.47
N PHE A 27 -0.93 -5.53 0.35
CA PHE A 27 -1.47 -6.88 0.20
C PHE A 27 -2.99 -6.91 0.45
N PHE A 28 -3.46 -6.20 1.47
CA PHE A 28 -4.89 -6.08 1.76
C PHE A 28 -5.64 -5.36 0.62
N ALA A 29 -5.07 -4.30 0.04
CA ALA A 29 -5.62 -3.62 -1.13
C ALA A 29 -5.78 -4.58 -2.31
N ALA A 30 -4.76 -5.39 -2.60
CA ALA A 30 -4.82 -6.40 -3.65
C ALA A 30 -5.96 -7.40 -3.42
N PHE A 31 -6.16 -7.85 -2.17
CA PHE A 31 -7.29 -8.71 -1.82
C PHE A 31 -8.64 -8.01 -2.00
N VAL A 32 -8.78 -6.76 -1.56
CA VAL A 32 -10.03 -5.99 -1.72
C VAL A 32 -10.34 -5.73 -3.19
N ILE A 33 -9.33 -5.45 -4.03
CA ILE A 33 -9.47 -5.28 -5.48
C ILE A 33 -10.02 -6.55 -6.14
N LEU A 34 -9.56 -7.74 -5.72
CA LEU A 34 -10.10 -9.01 -6.22
C LEU A 34 -11.59 -9.16 -5.92
N LEU A 35 -12.02 -8.81 -4.70
CA LEU A 35 -13.43 -8.86 -4.33
C LEU A 35 -14.26 -7.82 -5.10
N ALA A 36 -13.76 -6.59 -5.20
CA ALA A 36 -14.41 -5.51 -5.93
C ALA A 36 -14.61 -5.89 -7.42
N ALA A 37 -13.63 -6.54 -8.04
CA ALA A 37 -13.70 -6.96 -9.45
C ALA A 37 -14.85 -7.94 -9.75
N LEU A 38 -15.32 -8.71 -8.76
CA LEU A 38 -16.45 -9.63 -8.93
C LEU A 38 -17.80 -8.90 -8.96
N ILE A 39 -17.88 -7.72 -8.37
CA ILE A 39 -19.15 -7.00 -8.12
C ILE A 39 -19.26 -5.77 -9.03
N ASP A 40 -18.16 -5.05 -9.24
CA ASP A 40 -18.14 -3.79 -9.96
C ASP A 40 -18.17 -4.01 -11.48
N ARG A 41 -19.39 -4.04 -12.01
CA ARG A 41 -19.66 -4.27 -13.44
C ARG A 41 -19.24 -3.11 -14.32
N GLU A 42 -19.16 -1.89 -13.78
CA GLU A 42 -18.84 -0.69 -14.56
C GLU A 42 -17.36 -0.64 -14.92
N LEU A 43 -16.50 -1.06 -14.00
CA LEU A 43 -15.05 -1.09 -14.18
C LEU A 43 -14.54 -2.46 -14.64
N ARG A 44 -15.41 -3.34 -15.18
CA ARG A 44 -15.02 -4.69 -15.60
C ARG A 44 -13.80 -4.70 -16.52
N ASN A 45 -13.78 -3.87 -17.56
CA ASN A 45 -12.64 -3.80 -18.49
C ASN A 45 -11.37 -3.29 -17.81
N PHE A 46 -11.52 -2.34 -16.88
CA PHE A 46 -10.41 -1.86 -16.06
C PHE A 46 -9.86 -3.00 -15.17
N TYR A 47 -10.72 -3.78 -14.51
CA TYR A 47 -10.29 -4.88 -13.66
C TYR A 47 -9.66 -6.05 -14.43
N LEU A 48 -10.13 -6.37 -15.64
CA LEU A 48 -9.56 -7.44 -16.46
C LEU A 48 -8.11 -7.17 -16.87
N VAL A 49 -7.76 -5.91 -17.08
CA VAL A 49 -6.40 -5.51 -17.46
C VAL A 49 -5.65 -4.98 -16.24
N VAL A 50 -6.04 -3.80 -15.76
CA VAL A 50 -5.35 -3.10 -14.68
C VAL A 50 -5.54 -3.81 -13.34
N GLY A 51 -6.73 -4.36 -13.08
CA GLY A 51 -7.00 -5.10 -11.84
C GLY A 51 -6.14 -6.36 -11.71
N LEU A 52 -6.13 -7.23 -12.73
CA LEU A 52 -5.41 -8.50 -12.67
C LEU A 52 -3.89 -8.31 -12.57
N PHE A 53 -3.31 -7.52 -13.49
CA PHE A 53 -1.88 -7.22 -13.45
C PHE A 53 -1.50 -6.36 -12.24
N GLY A 54 -2.40 -5.45 -11.84
CA GLY A 54 -2.26 -4.63 -10.64
C GLY A 54 -2.18 -5.47 -9.38
N VAL A 55 -3.09 -6.44 -9.18
CA VAL A 55 -3.07 -7.34 -8.02
C VAL A 55 -1.75 -8.08 -7.91
N VAL A 56 -1.22 -8.61 -9.02
CA VAL A 56 0.08 -9.27 -9.05
C VAL A 56 1.19 -8.27 -8.70
N GLY A 57 1.21 -7.11 -9.35
CA GLY A 57 2.21 -6.07 -9.13
C GLY A 57 2.22 -5.56 -7.68
N LEU A 58 1.06 -5.30 -7.10
CA LEU A 58 0.88 -4.87 -5.71
C LEU A 58 1.34 -5.94 -4.72
N THR A 59 1.05 -7.21 -5.01
CA THR A 59 1.51 -8.33 -4.18
C THR A 59 3.03 -8.46 -4.21
N ILE A 60 3.65 -8.30 -5.39
CA ILE A 60 5.11 -8.28 -5.54
C ILE A 60 5.71 -7.09 -4.79
N LEU A 61 5.16 -5.88 -4.98
CA LEU A 61 5.62 -4.68 -4.26
C LEU A 61 5.55 -4.88 -2.75
N ALA A 62 4.42 -5.36 -2.23
CA ALA A 62 4.26 -5.69 -0.82
C ALA A 62 5.34 -6.67 -0.33
N GLY A 63 5.66 -7.70 -1.11
CA GLY A 63 6.72 -8.66 -0.79
C GLY A 63 8.14 -8.05 -0.81
N LEU A 64 8.37 -7.07 -1.68
CA LEU A 64 9.65 -6.37 -1.82
C LEU A 64 9.85 -5.24 -0.81
N THR A 65 8.78 -4.70 -0.21
CA THR A 65 8.81 -3.65 0.81
C THR A 65 9.70 -4.07 1.98
N SER A 66 10.87 -3.42 2.12
CA SER A 66 11.86 -3.76 3.14
C SER A 66 12.56 -2.52 3.71
N PRO A 67 13.05 -2.58 4.97
CA PRO A 67 13.72 -1.45 5.61
C PRO A 67 15.09 -1.11 5.00
N GLN A 68 15.61 -1.91 4.08
CA GLN A 68 16.90 -1.66 3.42
C GLN A 68 16.75 -1.00 2.05
N LYS A 69 15.55 -1.01 1.45
CA LYS A 69 15.34 -0.63 0.05
C LYS A 69 14.53 0.65 -0.07
N ARG A 70 15.19 1.81 0.08
CA ARG A 70 14.56 3.16 -0.08
C ARG A 70 13.82 3.29 -1.42
N GLY A 71 14.40 2.78 -2.51
CA GLY A 71 13.77 2.82 -3.85
C GLY A 71 12.43 2.11 -3.92
N ILE A 72 12.27 0.96 -3.24
CA ILE A 72 10.98 0.26 -3.19
C ILE A 72 9.95 1.07 -2.40
N MET A 73 10.35 1.67 -1.27
CA MET A 73 9.45 2.56 -0.52
C MET A 73 9.00 3.78 -1.33
N PHE A 74 9.86 4.31 -2.20
CA PHE A 74 9.50 5.40 -3.12
C PHE A 74 8.48 4.93 -4.15
N THR A 75 8.68 3.75 -4.73
CA THR A 75 7.69 3.14 -5.63
C THR A 75 6.36 2.88 -4.93
N ASP A 76 6.37 2.36 -3.70
CA ASP A 76 5.15 2.13 -2.89
C ASP A 76 4.39 3.44 -2.66
N MET A 77 5.10 4.52 -2.33
CA MET A 77 4.52 5.86 -2.19
C MET A 77 3.89 6.35 -3.49
N PHE A 78 4.62 6.26 -4.60
CA PHE A 78 4.16 6.74 -5.90
C PHE A 78 2.94 5.95 -6.41
N VAL A 79 2.99 4.63 -6.34
CA VAL A 79 1.87 3.75 -6.71
C VAL A 79 0.66 4.05 -5.83
N SER A 80 0.86 4.23 -4.52
CA SER A 80 -0.24 4.55 -3.60
C SER A 80 -0.90 5.88 -3.92
N ALA A 81 -0.12 6.90 -4.30
CA ALA A 81 -0.67 8.19 -4.73
C ALA A 81 -1.54 8.05 -5.99
N ILE A 82 -1.05 7.34 -7.02
CA ILE A 82 -1.82 7.15 -8.26
C ILE A 82 -3.09 6.34 -7.98
N MET A 83 -2.99 5.24 -7.23
CA MET A 83 -4.16 4.41 -6.94
C MET A 83 -5.19 5.14 -6.07
N PHE A 84 -4.76 5.94 -5.09
CA PHE A 84 -5.67 6.79 -4.33
C PHE A 84 -6.47 7.71 -5.26
N LEU A 85 -5.80 8.44 -6.15
CA LEU A 85 -6.48 9.37 -7.06
C LEU A 85 -7.47 8.67 -7.99
N ILE A 86 -7.10 7.51 -8.55
CA ILE A 86 -7.96 6.72 -9.44
C ILE A 86 -9.20 6.22 -8.71
N PHE A 87 -9.02 5.58 -7.55
CA PHE A 87 -10.14 4.97 -6.82
C PHE A 87 -11.04 6.00 -6.15
N GLU A 88 -10.49 7.11 -5.65
CA GLU A 88 -11.28 8.21 -5.11
C GLU A 88 -12.13 8.85 -6.21
N TYR A 89 -11.56 9.08 -7.40
CA TYR A 89 -12.33 9.57 -8.56
C TYR A 89 -13.49 8.62 -8.90
N PHE A 90 -13.25 7.31 -8.95
CA PHE A 90 -14.29 6.33 -9.22
C PHE A 90 -15.34 6.23 -8.10
N ALA A 91 -14.94 6.42 -6.84
CA ALA A 91 -15.83 6.45 -5.69
C ALA A 91 -16.76 7.68 -5.76
N ILE A 92 -16.22 8.87 -5.99
CA ILE A 92 -17.01 10.11 -6.15
C ILE A 92 -17.99 9.95 -7.31
N ASN A 93 -17.55 9.41 -8.45
CA ASN A 93 -18.42 9.18 -9.60
C ASN A 93 -19.55 8.19 -9.28
N ALA A 94 -19.27 7.10 -8.55
CA ALA A 94 -20.30 6.17 -8.10
C ALA A 94 -21.29 6.87 -7.15
N PHE A 95 -20.80 7.68 -6.21
CA PHE A 95 -21.65 8.41 -5.28
C PHE A 95 -22.59 9.38 -5.99
N VAL A 96 -22.07 10.16 -6.95
CA VAL A 96 -22.87 11.09 -7.76
C VAL A 96 -23.93 10.34 -8.57
N LYS A 97 -23.58 9.17 -9.11
CA LYS A 97 -24.49 8.36 -9.93
C LYS A 97 -25.60 7.69 -9.13
N TYR A 98 -25.28 7.11 -7.98
CA TYR A 98 -26.21 6.29 -7.20
C TYR A 98 -26.89 7.05 -6.06
N GLY A 99 -26.33 8.18 -5.62
CA GLY A 99 -26.90 9.04 -4.59
C GLY A 99 -26.98 8.41 -3.19
N THR A 100 -26.28 7.30 -2.94
CA THR A 100 -26.34 6.57 -1.67
C THR A 100 -24.97 6.04 -1.26
N PHE A 101 -24.69 6.10 0.05
CA PHE A 101 -23.51 5.50 0.67
C PHE A 101 -23.60 3.98 0.82
N SER A 102 -24.81 3.40 0.71
CA SER A 102 -25.05 1.97 0.89
C SER A 102 -24.82 1.15 -0.38
N ASP A 103 -24.44 1.79 -1.49
CA ASP A 103 -24.13 1.08 -2.72
C ASP A 103 -22.80 0.31 -2.58
N PRO A 104 -22.78 -1.01 -2.86
CA PRO A 104 -21.57 -1.80 -2.75
C PRO A 104 -20.43 -1.33 -3.65
N ILE A 105 -20.72 -0.83 -4.86
CA ILE A 105 -19.70 -0.36 -5.81
C ILE A 105 -19.00 0.88 -5.23
N PHE A 106 -19.78 1.85 -4.76
CA PHE A 106 -19.25 3.00 -4.02
C PHE A 106 -18.39 2.56 -2.83
N PHE A 107 -18.92 1.67 -1.97
CA PHE A 107 -18.25 1.23 -0.75
C PHE A 107 -16.88 0.61 -1.04
N PHE A 108 -16.79 -0.32 -2.00
CA PHE A 108 -15.52 -0.97 -2.33
C PHE A 108 -14.51 0.00 -2.93
N ARG A 109 -14.92 0.90 -3.83
CA ARG A 109 -14.03 1.92 -4.41
C ARG A 109 -13.50 2.86 -3.33
N GLN A 110 -14.37 3.32 -2.44
CA GLN A 110 -13.99 4.19 -1.32
C GLN A 110 -13.04 3.48 -0.35
N LEU A 111 -13.32 2.22 -0.02
CA LEU A 111 -12.47 1.41 0.85
C LEU A 111 -11.05 1.27 0.26
N ILE A 112 -10.94 0.98 -1.04
CA ILE A 112 -9.66 0.88 -1.73
C ILE A 112 -8.92 2.24 -1.69
N ALA A 113 -9.61 3.34 -1.98
CA ALA A 113 -9.03 4.68 -1.91
C ALA A 113 -8.45 4.98 -0.52
N VAL A 114 -9.21 4.68 0.55
CA VAL A 114 -8.76 4.88 1.94
C VAL A 114 -7.52 4.03 2.27
N ILE A 115 -7.49 2.77 1.84
CA ILE A 115 -6.30 1.91 2.03
C ILE A 115 -5.07 2.55 1.38
N TYR A 116 -5.19 3.07 0.16
CA TYR A 116 -4.09 3.72 -0.53
C TYR A 116 -3.70 5.07 0.08
N LEU A 117 -4.64 5.84 0.61
CA LEU A 117 -4.34 7.07 1.34
C LEU A 117 -3.50 6.78 2.59
N VAL A 118 -3.87 5.75 3.35
CA VAL A 118 -3.11 5.30 4.53
C VAL A 118 -1.73 4.80 4.11
N THR A 119 -1.66 4.01 3.04
CA THR A 119 -0.40 3.47 2.51
C THR A 119 0.53 4.59 2.04
N LEU A 120 0.00 5.60 1.36
CA LEU A 120 0.71 6.81 0.95
C LEU A 120 1.30 7.54 2.16
N TYR A 121 0.50 7.77 3.20
CA TYR A 121 0.98 8.48 4.39
C TYR A 121 2.16 7.77 5.07
N TYR A 122 2.05 6.45 5.29
CA TYR A 122 3.08 5.68 5.97
C TYR A 122 4.32 5.40 5.11
N SER A 123 4.16 5.29 3.79
CA SER A 123 5.29 5.19 2.87
C SER A 123 6.08 6.50 2.82
N THR A 124 5.40 7.66 2.76
CA THR A 124 6.03 8.97 2.88
C THR A 124 6.77 9.16 4.21
N LYS A 125 6.15 8.76 5.34
CA LYS A 125 6.84 8.79 6.65
C LYS A 125 8.10 7.94 6.68
N THR A 126 8.07 6.79 6.03
CA THR A 126 9.22 5.88 5.96
C THR A 126 10.32 6.46 5.07
N LEU A 127 9.98 7.15 3.98
CA LEU A 127 10.94 7.87 3.14
C LEU A 127 11.63 9.00 3.90
N ARG A 128 10.87 9.81 4.64
CA ARG A 128 11.45 10.85 5.51
C ARG A 128 12.47 10.27 6.49
N TYR A 129 12.17 9.12 7.10
CA TYR A 129 13.12 8.44 7.99
C TYR A 129 14.44 8.07 7.29
N TYR A 130 14.40 7.66 6.01
CA TYR A 130 15.63 7.41 5.27
C TYR A 130 16.44 8.67 5.05
N ASP A 131 15.80 9.77 4.70
CA ASP A 131 16.46 11.05 4.43
C ASP A 131 17.13 11.61 5.71
N ASP A 132 16.45 11.48 6.86
CA ASP A 132 17.01 11.83 8.19
C ASP A 132 18.23 10.95 8.54
N LYS A 133 18.16 9.66 8.23
CA LYS A 133 19.26 8.70 8.48
C LYS A 133 20.45 8.92 7.54
N GLU A 134 20.22 9.36 6.31
CA GLU A 134 21.27 9.65 5.35
C GLU A 134 22.02 10.94 5.73
N SER A 135 21.28 11.96 6.18
CA SER A 135 21.84 13.22 6.67
C SER A 135 22.74 13.06 7.90
N SER A 136 22.38 12.18 8.84
CA SER A 136 23.19 11.91 10.05
C SER A 136 24.46 11.11 9.80
N LYS A 137 24.63 10.46 8.63
CA LYS A 137 25.88 9.78 8.27
C LYS A 137 26.91 10.70 7.61
N GLN A 138 26.49 11.88 7.16
CA GLN A 138 27.35 12.86 6.48
C GLN A 138 27.94 13.90 7.43
N GLN A 139 27.49 13.93 8.69
CA GLN A 139 28.03 14.72 9.80
C GLN A 139 29.06 13.89 10.57
#